data_AF-A0A7C1RJ17-F1
#
_entry.id   AF-A0A7C1RJ17-F1
#
_cell.length_a   1.000
_cell.length_b   1.000
_cell.length_c   1.000
_cell.angle_alpha   90.00
_cell.angle_beta   90.00
_cell.angle_gamma   90.00
#
_symmetry.space_group_name_H-M   'P 1'
#
loop_
_entity.id
_entity.type
_entity.pdbx_description
1 polymer ?
#
loop_
_entity_poly.entity_id
_entity_poly.type
_entity_poly.pdbx_seq_one_letter_code
_entity_poly.pdbx_strand_id
1 'polypeptide(L)' 'MKPVEIKKGIYWVGVVDWNMRSFHGHTYTTKRGTTYNAYLIVDDKITLVDTVYGPY' A
#
# COMPACT_ATOMS: atom_id res chain seq x y z
N MET A 1 4.13 -10.08 0.12
CA MET A 1 5.47 -9.48 0.38
C MET A 1 5.69 -9.46 1.89
N LYS A 2 6.92 -9.52 2.41
CA LYS A 2 7.13 -9.33 3.86
C LYS A 2 6.94 -7.85 4.23
N PRO A 3 6.42 -7.51 5.41
CA PRO A 3 6.34 -6.12 5.88
C PRO A 3 7.73 -5.46 5.88
N VAL A 4 7.79 -4.19 5.50
CA VAL A 4 9.02 -3.40 5.50
C VAL A 4 8.97 -2.42 6.66
N GLU A 5 9.90 -2.54 7.61
CA GLU A 5 10.03 -1.55 8.68
C GLU A 5 10.63 -0.26 8.11
N ILE A 6 9.85 0.83 8.10
CA ILE A 6 10.30 2.14 7.61
C ILE A 6 10.99 2.91 8.73
N LYS A 7 10.48 2.74 9.95
CA LYS A 7 11.00 3.30 11.19
C LYS A 7 10.66 2.32 12.30
N LYS A 8 11.41 2.33 13.40
CA LYS A 8 11.15 1.48 14.56
C LYS A 8 9.66 1.48 14.92
N GLY A 9 9.02 0.31 14.85
CA GLY A 9 7.61 0.12 15.18
C GLY A 9 6.60 0.60 14.12
N ILE A 10 7.05 1.07 12.96
CA ILE A 10 6.20 1.51 11.84
C ILE A 10 6.54 0.68 10.60
N TYR A 11 5.57 -0.10 10.15
CA TYR A 11 5.73 -1.05 9.07
C TYR A 11 4.88 -0.65 7.88
N TRP A 12 5.47 -0.62 6.70
CA TRP A 12 4.71 -0.65 5.47
C TRP A 12 4.17 -2.06 5.26
N VAL A 13 2.86 -2.14 5.12
CA VAL A 13 2.07 -3.37 4.90
C VAL A 13 1.22 -3.27 3.64
N GLY A 14 1.56 -2.32 2.76
CA GLY A 14 0.88 -2.11 1.48
C GLY A 14 1.19 -3.15 0.42
N VAL A 15 0.77 -2.86 -0.81
CA VAL A 15 0.94 -3.74 -1.97
C VAL A 15 1.51 -2.95 -3.14
N VAL A 16 2.42 -3.59 -3.87
CA VAL A 16 2.86 -3.13 -5.18
C VAL A 16 1.99 -3.77 -6.26
N ASP A 17 1.26 -2.96 -7.01
CA ASP A 17 0.47 -3.41 -8.15
C ASP A 17 1.20 -3.06 -9.46
N TRP A 18 1.99 -4.02 -9.93
CA TRP A 18 2.71 -3.90 -11.19
C TRP A 18 1.80 -3.96 -12.42
N ASN A 19 0.56 -4.42 -12.28
CA ASN A 19 -0.35 -4.72 -13.38
C ASN A 19 -1.36 -3.60 -13.64
N MET A 20 -1.58 -2.71 -12.68
CA MET A 20 -2.45 -1.55 -12.84
C MET A 20 -2.02 -0.70 -14.04
N ARG A 21 -2.91 -0.50 -15.01
CA ARG A 21 -2.69 0.36 -16.19
C ARG A 21 -3.66 1.52 -16.29
N SER A 22 -4.81 1.41 -15.66
CA SER A 22 -5.93 2.34 -15.80
C SER A 22 -6.48 2.66 -14.42
N PHE A 23 -6.37 3.92 -14.02
CA PHE A 23 -6.82 4.43 -12.73
C PHE A 23 -7.89 5.50 -12.96
N HIS A 24 -8.94 5.52 -12.14
CA HIS A 24 -10.18 6.29 -12.41
C HIS A 24 -10.74 6.03 -13.83
N GLY A 25 -10.88 4.77 -14.20
CA GLY A 25 -11.25 4.36 -15.56
C GLY A 25 -10.12 4.63 -16.54
N HIS A 26 -10.43 5.19 -17.71
CA HIS A 26 -9.45 5.47 -18.76
C HIS A 26 -8.80 6.87 -18.64
N THR A 27 -9.15 7.64 -17.59
CA THR A 27 -8.72 9.03 -17.45
C THR A 27 -7.28 9.17 -16.97
N TYR A 28 -6.73 8.15 -16.32
CA TYR A 28 -5.36 8.16 -15.83
C TYR A 28 -4.65 6.84 -16.13
N THR A 29 -3.48 6.91 -16.77
CA THR A 29 -2.69 5.74 -17.16
C THR A 29 -1.46 5.56 -16.28
N THR A 30 -1.33 4.42 -15.63
CA THR A 30 -0.16 4.05 -14.82
C THR A 30 0.81 3.16 -15.61
N LYS A 31 1.69 3.79 -16.40
CA LYS A 31 2.63 3.09 -17.30
C LYS A 31 3.62 2.15 -16.60
N ARG A 32 3.82 2.31 -15.29
CA ARG A 32 4.80 1.55 -14.49
C ARG A 32 4.16 0.81 -13.31
N GLY A 33 2.84 0.62 -13.35
CA GLY A 33 2.08 0.15 -12.19
C GLY A 33 1.91 1.25 -11.13
N THR A 34 1.50 0.85 -9.93
CA THR A 34 1.28 1.73 -8.78
C THR A 34 1.59 0.99 -7.48
N THR A 35 1.52 1.70 -6.36
CA THR A 35 1.55 1.14 -5.00
C THR A 35 0.34 1.64 -4.22
N TYR A 36 -0.27 0.76 -3.45
CA TYR A 36 -1.25 1.12 -2.44
C TYR A 36 -0.58 1.01 -1.07
N ASN A 37 -0.39 2.14 -0.41
CA ASN A 37 0.36 2.19 0.85
C ASN A 37 -0.60 2.09 2.03
N ALA A 38 -0.33 1.13 2.91
CA ALA A 38 -0.96 1.00 4.22
C ALA A 38 0.14 0.80 5.26
N TYR A 39 -0.09 1.25 6.49
CA TYR A 39 0.92 1.24 7.54
C TYR A 39 0.40 0.64 8.83
N LEU A 40 1.15 -0.31 9.37
CA LEU A 40 0.92 -0.85 10.70
C LEU A 40 1.86 -0.16 11.69
N ILE A 41 1.28 0.53 12.67
CA ILE A 41 2.00 1.19 13.76
C ILE A 41 1.84 0.31 15.00
N VAL A 42 2.96 -0.17 15.53
CA VAL A 42 3.07 -0.99 16.74
C VAL A 42 3.70 -0.13 17.84
N ASP A 43 2.82 0.39 18.69
CA ASP A 43 3.14 1.17 19.89
C ASP A 43 2.18 0.73 21.01
N ASP A 44 2.03 1.51 22.08
CA ASP A 44 1.04 1.28 23.15
C ASP A 44 -0.37 0.98 22.61
N LYS A 45 -0.71 1.57 21.46
CA LYS A 45 -1.91 1.22 20.69
C LYS A 45 -1.53 0.79 19.28
N ILE A 46 -1.86 -0.45 18.96
CA ILE A 46 -1.70 -0.99 17.60
C ILE A 46 -2.71 -0.30 16.68
N THR A 47 -2.22 0.30 15.60
CA THR A 47 -3.05 1.09 14.67
C THR A 47 -2.72 0.74 13.22
N LEU A 48 -3.76 0.52 12.41
CA LEU A 48 -3.66 0.43 10.96
C LEU A 48 -4.04 1.77 10.34
N VAL A 49 -3.17 2.31 9.50
CA VAL A 49 -3.43 3.50 8.68
C VAL A 49 -3.71 3.05 7.25
N ASP A 50 -4.89 3.41 6.77
CA ASP A 50 -5.43 3.09 5.45
C ASP A 50 -5.55 1.58 5.16
N THR A 51 -5.94 1.25 3.92
CA THR A 51 -6.06 -0.11 3.38
C THR A 51 -5.63 -0.10 1.91
N VAL A 52 -5.67 -1.27 1.25
CA VAL A 52 -5.31 -1.40 -0.16
C VAL A 52 -6.53 -1.61 -1.05
N TYR A 53 -6.42 -1.23 -2.32
CA TYR A 53 -7.45 -1.52 -3.32
C TYR A 53 -7.43 -3.01 -3.69
N GLY A 54 -8.54 -3.72 -3.56
CA GLY A 54 -8.61 -5.17 -3.79
C GLY A 54 -8.35 -5.59 -5.25
N PRO A 55 -8.09 -6.89 -5.53
CA PRO A 55 -8.28 -8.06 -4.66
C PRO A 55 -6.94 -8.56 -4.08
N TYR A 56 -6.50 -7.97 -2.97
CA TYR A 56 -5.27 -8.35 -2.28
C TYR A 56 -5.54 -8.66 -0.81
#